data_AF-A0A970TBS1-F1
#
_entry.id   AF-A0A970TBS1-F1
#
_cell.length_a   1.000
_cell.length_b   1.000
_cell.length_c   1.000
_cell.angle_alpha   90.00
_cell.angle_beta   90.00
_cell.angle_gamma   90.00
#
_symmetry.space_group_name_H-M   'P 1'
#
loop_
_entity.id
_entity.type
_entity.pdbx_description
1 polymer ?
#
loop_
_entity_poly.entity_id
_entity_poly.type
_entity_poly.pdbx_seq_one_letter_code
_entity_poly.pdbx_strand_id
1 'polypeptide(L)' 'ATLTLSATSEMVAWLNGEKIAYLPNVKGLQDSECVVTVPLRAGDNTLMLKLARHWERNWMFCGNLTD' A
#
# COMPACT_ATOMS: atom_id res chain seq x y z
N ALA A 1 -8.04 -3.02 -12.79
CA ALA A 1 -7.92 -2.86 -11.34
C ALA A 1 -6.89 -1.80 -10.95
N THR A 2 -7.35 -0.82 -10.19
CA THR A 2 -6.58 0.25 -9.58
C THR A 2 -6.50 -0.01 -8.09
N LEU A 3 -5.29 -0.02 -7.54
CA LEU A 3 -5.04 -0.16 -6.11
C LEU A 3 -4.64 1.20 -5.55
N THR A 4 -5.41 1.68 -4.58
CA THR A 4 -5.11 2.87 -3.80
C THR A 4 -4.60 2.46 -2.42
N LEU A 5 -3.47 3.02 -2.01
CA LEU A 5 -2.80 2.73 -0.74
C LEU A 5 -2.47 4.04 -0.02
N SER A 6 -2.69 4.06 1.29
CA SER A 6 -2.21 5.12 2.20
C SER A 6 -1.70 4.51 3.50
N ALA A 7 -0.70 5.12 4.11
CA ALA A 7 -0.17 4.70 5.40
C ALA A 7 0.39 5.88 6.19
N THR A 8 0.25 5.86 7.51
CA THR A 8 0.86 6.89 8.37
C THR A 8 2.37 6.73 8.55
N SER A 9 2.95 5.68 7.98
CA SER A 9 4.35 5.30 8.12
C SER A 9 4.90 4.87 6.77
N GLU A 10 6.21 4.63 6.69
CA GLU A 10 6.80 4.02 5.48
C GLU A 10 6.13 2.67 5.20
N MET A 11 5.81 2.42 3.92
CA MET A 11 5.20 1.18 3.46
C MET A 11 5.83 0.71 2.15
N VAL A 12 6.04 -0.59 2.04
CA VAL A 12 6.33 -1.26 0.78
C VAL A 12 5.21 -2.25 0.50
N ALA A 13 4.70 -2.28 -0.73
CA ALA A 13 3.65 -3.20 -1.15
C ALA A 13 4.13 -4.15 -2.25
N TRP A 14 3.69 -5.41 -2.15
CA TRP A 14 3.91 -6.45 -3.15
C TRP A 14 2.60 -7.11 -3.54
N LEU A 15 2.43 -7.37 -4.83
CA LEU A 15 1.32 -8.18 -5.35
C LEU A 15 1.90 -9.45 -5.97
N ASN A 16 1.43 -10.60 -5.51
CA ASN A 16 1.87 -11.92 -6.00
C ASN A 16 3.40 -12.12 -5.96
N GLY A 17 4.08 -11.47 -5.00
CA GLY A 17 5.53 -11.52 -4.81
C GLY A 17 6.32 -10.41 -5.52
N GLU A 18 5.69 -9.63 -6.41
CA GLU A 18 6.34 -8.53 -7.12
C GLU A 18 6.11 -7.20 -6.40
N LYS A 19 7.16 -6.38 -6.27
CA LYS A 19 7.05 -5.07 -5.61
C LYS A 19 6.30 -4.11 -6.54
N ILE A 20 5.18 -3.56 -6.04
CA ILE A 20 4.30 -2.68 -6.83
C ILE A 20 4.30 -1.23 -6.35
N ALA A 21 4.61 -0.96 -5.08
CA ALA A 21 4.61 0.40 -4.56
C ALA A 21 5.59 0.59 -3.40
N TYR A 22 6.00 1.85 -3.23
CA TYR A 22 6.74 2.34 -2.07
C TYR A 22 6.16 3.69 -1.65
N LEU A 23 5.77 3.78 -0.38
CA LEU A 23 5.32 5.02 0.25
C LEU A 23 6.38 5.41 1.28
N PRO A 24 7.07 6.55 1.11
CA PRO A 24 8.01 7.03 2.11
C PRO A 24 7.27 7.50 3.36
N ASN A 25 7.96 7.54 4.52
CA ASN A 25 7.39 8.16 5.71
C ASN A 25 7.35 9.70 5.56
N VAL A 26 6.18 10.24 5.19
CA VAL A 26 5.91 11.68 5.12
C VAL A 26 4.93 12.05 6.23
N LYS A 27 5.07 13.26 6.80
CA LYS A 27 4.19 13.70 7.89
C LYS A 27 2.75 13.89 7.40
N GLY A 28 1.83 13.13 8.00
CA GLY A 28 0.39 13.25 7.83
C GLY A 28 -0.17 12.25 6.80
N LEU A 29 -1.32 11.67 7.11
CA LEU A 29 -2.04 10.78 6.19
C LEU A 29 -2.66 11.63 5.07
N GLN A 30 -2.31 11.33 3.83
CA GLN A 30 -2.99 11.90 2.67
C GLN A 30 -3.99 10.89 2.11
N ASP A 31 -5.04 11.46 1.51
CA ASP A 31 -6.00 10.64 0.79
C ASP A 31 -5.35 10.19 -0.53
N SER A 32 -5.44 8.89 -0.82
CA SER A 32 -4.85 8.28 -2.03
C SER A 32 -3.35 8.56 -2.23
N GLU A 33 -2.53 8.38 -1.18
CA GLU A 33 -1.07 8.63 -1.22
C GLU A 33 -0.35 7.90 -2.35
N CYS A 34 -0.82 6.70 -2.69
CA CYS A 34 -0.30 5.92 -3.79
C CYS A 34 -1.46 5.31 -4.56
N VAL A 35 -1.51 5.58 -5.86
CA VAL A 35 -2.45 4.98 -6.80
C VAL A 35 -1.64 4.25 -7.85
N VAL A 36 -1.83 2.93 -7.96
CA VAL A 36 -1.09 2.07 -8.88
C VAL A 36 -2.03 1.14 -9.63
N THR A 37 -1.87 1.06 -10.95
CA THR A 37 -2.55 0.04 -11.76
C THR A 37 -1.85 -1.29 -11.55
N VAL A 38 -2.62 -2.33 -11.20
CA VAL A 38 -2.05 -3.64 -10.85
C VAL A 38 -2.59 -4.76 -11.74
N PRO A 39 -1.72 -5.67 -12.22
CA PRO A 39 -2.15 -6.82 -13.00
C PRO A 39 -2.66 -7.93 -12.08
N LEU A 40 -3.98 -8.05 -11.94
CA LEU A 40 -4.58 -9.18 -11.24
C LEU A 40 -4.57 -10.43 -12.13
N ARG A 41 -4.26 -11.58 -11.55
CA ARG A 41 -4.40 -12.88 -12.21
C ARG A 41 -5.75 -13.51 -11.92
N ALA A 42 -6.18 -14.45 -12.75
CA ALA A 42 -7.34 -15.28 -12.46
C ALA A 42 -7.13 -16.08 -11.17
N GLY A 43 -8.16 -16.13 -10.32
CA GLY A 43 -8.10 -16.79 -9.01
C GLY A 43 -7.45 -15.92 -7.92
N ASP A 44 -6.77 -16.56 -6.98
CA ASP A 44 -6.29 -15.88 -5.78
C ASP A 44 -5.10 -14.97 -6.05
N ASN A 45 -5.20 -13.74 -5.55
CA ASN A 45 -4.15 -12.74 -5.54
C ASN A 45 -3.74 -12.46 -4.09
N THR A 46 -2.44 -12.27 -3.85
CA THR A 46 -1.92 -11.97 -2.51
C THR A 46 -1.29 -10.59 -2.50
N LEU A 47 -1.87 -9.68 -1.71
CA LEU A 47 -1.28 -8.39 -1.39
C LEU A 47 -0.53 -8.50 -0.07
N MET A 48 0.77 -8.21 -0.10
CA MET A 48 1.62 -8.12 1.09
C MET A 48 2.00 -6.66 1.32
N LEU A 49 1.84 -6.18 2.55
CA LEU A 49 2.26 -4.85 2.99
C LEU A 49 3.31 -4.99 4.08
N LYS A 50 4.44 -4.30 3.94
CA LYS A 50 5.43 -4.16 5.00
C LYS A 50 5.44 -2.71 5.45
N LEU A 51 5.12 -2.50 6.72
CA LEU A 51 5.14 -1.19 7.38
C LEU A 51 6.42 -1.07 8.20
N ALA A 52 7.12 0.06 8.09
CA ALA A 52 8.25 0.39 8.96
C ALA A 52 7.87 1.51 9.91
N ARG A 53 8.05 1.26 11.20
CA ARG A 53 7.73 2.22 12.26
C ARG A 53 8.88 3.20 12.43
N HIS A 54 8.53 4.48 12.56
CA HIS A 54 9.47 5.51 12.98
C HIS A 54 8.98 6.14 14.29
N TRP A 55 8.28 7.26 14.21
CA TRP A 55 7.87 8.07 15.37
C TRP A 55 6.37 7.92 15.70
N GLU A 56 5.63 7.14 14.91
CA GLU A 56 4.18 7.00 15.02
C GLU A 56 3.79 6.12 16.24
N ARG A 57 2.75 6.53 16.96
CA ARG A 57 2.21 5.76 18.10
C ARG A 57 1.38 4.55 17.66
N ASN A 58 0.59 4.71 16.60
CA ASN A 58 -0.28 3.68 16.04
C ASN A 58 0.08 3.44 14.57
N TRP A 59 -0.09 2.21 14.10
CA TRP A 59 0.01 1.89 12.68
C TRP A 59 -1.38 2.01 12.07
N MET A 60 -1.50 2.86 11.06
CA MET A 60 -2.71 2.98 10.26
C MET A 60 -2.32 2.85 8.80
N PHE A 61 -3.06 2.01 8.09
CA PHE A 61 -2.96 1.85 6.65
C PHE A 61 -4.36 1.66 6.08
N CYS A 62 -4.52 2.04 4.82
CA CYS A 62 -5.72 1.81 4.04
C CYS A 62 -5.31 1.23 2.69
N GLY A 63 -6.08 0.26 2.21
CA GLY A 63 -5.95 -0.29 0.88
C GLY A 63 -7.34 -0.43 0.27
N ASN A 64 -7.54 0.17 -0.91
CA ASN A 64 -8.78 0.06 -1.66
C ASN A 64 -8.46 -0.45 -3.06
N LEU A 65 -9.24 -1.43 -3.53
CA LEU A 65 -9.12 -1.99 -4.87
C LEU A 65 -10.42 -1.70 -5.63
N THR A 66 -10.30 -1.02 -6.76
CA THR A 66 -11.42 -0.76 -7.68
C THR A 66 -11.08 -1.38 -9.03
N ASP A 67 -12.09 -1.81 -9.78
CA ASP A 67 -11.86 -2.35 -11.14
C ASP A 67 -11.44 -1.28 -12.15
#